data_AF-A0A0L8J0X2-F1
#
_entry.id   AF-A0A0L8J0X2-F1
#
_cell.length_a   1.000
_cell.length_b   1.000
_cell.length_c   1.000
_cell.angle_alpha   90.00
_cell.angle_beta   90.00
_cell.angle_gamma   90.00
#
_symmetry.space_group_name_H-M   'P 1'
#
loop_
_entity.id
_entity.type
_entity.pdbx_description
1 polymer ?
#
loop_
_entity_poly.entity_id
_entity_poly.type
_entity_poly.pdbx_seq_one_letter_code
_entity_poly.pdbx_strand_id
1 'polypeptide(L)'
;MPTLLQLPIGKAVTVRTAADLFLDSLGNPNTVRNYGIAVGKTAERLGEGRPLASVEDAEIGEALKLLWGRSAVNTWNARRGAVLSWTGWCSERGYEGPTSRPGRSGWRYRTPRPRPARRWPSTG
;
A
#
# COMPACT_ATOMS: atom_id res chain seq x y z
N MET A 1 -1.98 -18.71 37.26
CA MET A 1 -2.36 -18.16 35.93
C MET A 1 -1.46 -16.96 35.67
N PRO A 2 -0.39 -17.04 34.87
CA PRO A 2 0.44 -15.88 34.63
C PRO A 2 -0.21 -15.03 33.53
N THR A 3 -0.67 -13.84 33.93
CA THR A 3 -1.03 -12.73 33.06
C THR A 3 0.19 -12.39 32.20
N LEU A 4 0.13 -12.70 30.91
CA LEU A 4 1.10 -12.19 29.95
C LEU A 4 0.87 -10.69 29.80
N LEU A 5 1.76 -9.90 30.40
CA LEU A 5 1.90 -8.48 30.16
C LEU A 5 2.19 -8.29 28.67
N GLN A 6 1.16 -7.89 27.94
CA GLN A 6 1.20 -7.50 26.54
C GLN A 6 2.14 -6.29 26.44
N LEU A 7 3.35 -6.53 25.93
CA LEU A 7 4.28 -5.46 25.56
C LEU A 7 3.56 -4.50 24.60
N PRO A 8 3.81 -3.18 24.65
CA PRO A 8 3.31 -2.26 23.65
C PRO A 8 4.04 -2.57 22.33
N ILE A 9 3.45 -3.45 21.54
CA ILE A 9 3.83 -3.66 20.14
C ILE A 9 3.73 -2.30 19.48
N GLY A 10 4.85 -1.79 18.99
CA GLY A 10 5.02 -0.43 18.51
C GLY A 10 3.83 0.02 17.65
N LYS A 11 3.11 1.04 18.15
CA LYS A 11 1.90 1.67 17.58
C LYS A 11 1.21 0.83 16.50
N ALA A 12 0.19 0.06 16.87
CA ALA A 12 -0.72 -0.55 15.92
C ALA A 12 -1.35 0.54 15.02
N VAL A 13 -0.78 0.75 13.85
CA VAL A 13 -1.30 1.69 12.84
C VAL A 13 -2.51 1.03 12.20
N THR A 14 -3.63 1.75 12.17
CA THR A 14 -4.84 1.27 11.50
C THR A 14 -4.66 1.33 9.98
N VAL A 15 -5.45 0.55 9.25
CA VAL A 15 -5.44 0.55 7.78
C VAL A 15 -5.64 1.96 7.21
N ARG A 16 -6.56 2.75 7.78
CA ARG A 16 -6.75 4.15 7.35
C ARG A 16 -5.55 5.03 7.65
N THR A 17 -5.00 4.98 8.87
CA THR A 17 -3.83 5.80 9.21
C THR A 17 -2.62 5.45 8.33
N ALA A 18 -2.41 4.18 7.99
CA ALA A 18 -1.36 3.78 7.07
C ALA A 18 -1.60 4.30 5.64
N ALA A 19 -2.85 4.31 5.19
CA ALA A 19 -3.21 4.87 3.89
C ALA A 19 -2.94 6.38 3.83
N ASP A 20 -3.37 7.13 4.85
CA ASP A 20 -3.17 8.57 4.94
C ASP A 20 -1.69 8.93 4.96
N LEU A 21 -0.90 8.27 5.83
CA LEU A 21 0.55 8.51 5.92
C LEU A 21 1.28 8.17 4.61
N PHE A 22 0.84 7.14 3.89
CA PHE A 22 1.38 6.82 2.59
C PHE A 22 1.06 7.90 1.56
N LEU A 23 -0.19 8.35 1.48
CA LEU A 23 -0.61 9.39 0.53
C LEU A 23 0.08 10.72 0.82
N ASP A 24 0.23 11.09 2.10
CA ASP A 24 0.96 12.29 2.53
C ASP A 24 2.45 12.24 2.19
N SER A 25 3.03 11.04 2.07
CA SER A 25 4.42 10.86 1.64
C SER A 25 4.64 11.10 0.14
N LEU A 26 3.57 11.16 -0.67
CA LEU A 26 3.66 11.36 -2.10
C LEU A 26 3.75 12.85 -2.43
N GLY A 27 4.89 13.30 -2.96
CA GLY A 27 5.11 14.71 -3.32
C GLY A 27 4.36 15.21 -4.57
N ASN A 28 3.68 14.36 -5.33
CA ASN A 28 2.98 14.74 -6.57
C ASN A 28 1.45 14.66 -6.39
N PRO A 29 0.71 15.78 -6.49
CA PRO A 29 -0.75 15.80 -6.33
C PRO A 29 -1.52 14.90 -7.31
N ASN A 30 -1.05 14.73 -8.54
CA ASN A 30 -1.68 13.83 -9.50
C ASN A 30 -1.50 12.36 -9.09
N THR A 31 -0.34 12.03 -8.52
CA THR A 31 -0.07 10.69 -7.99
C THR A 31 -0.92 10.44 -6.74
N VAL A 32 -1.03 11.42 -5.83
CA VAL A 32 -1.91 11.35 -4.65
C VAL A 32 -3.35 11.06 -5.08
N ARG A 33 -3.90 11.83 -6.03
CA ARG A 33 -5.27 11.64 -6.50
C ARG A 33 -5.48 10.26 -7.12
N ASN A 34 -4.55 9.81 -7.96
CA ASN A 34 -4.68 8.51 -8.61
C ASN A 34 -4.53 7.35 -7.62
N TYR A 35 -3.57 7.44 -6.70
CA TYR A 35 -3.30 6.40 -5.71
C TYR A 35 -4.39 6.37 -4.64
N GLY A 36 -4.92 7.53 -4.22
CA GLY A 36 -6.00 7.65 -3.25
C GLY A 36 -7.27 6.89 -3.65
N ILE A 37 -7.59 6.82 -4.95
CA ILE A 37 -8.72 6.00 -5.43
C ILE A 37 -8.49 4.50 -5.16
N ALA A 38 -7.26 4.02 -5.38
CA ALA A 38 -6.93 2.61 -5.20
C ALA A 38 -6.80 2.27 -3.71
N VAL A 39 -5.92 3.01 -3.02
CA VAL A 39 -5.59 2.80 -1.61
C VAL A 39 -6.81 3.05 -0.73
N GLY A 40 -7.56 4.13 -0.97
CA GLY A 40 -8.77 4.44 -0.19
C GLY A 40 -9.84 3.36 -0.29
N LYS A 41 -10.17 2.90 -1.50
CA LYS A 41 -11.17 1.83 -1.70
C LYS A 41 -10.71 0.49 -1.13
N THR A 42 -9.43 0.18 -1.23
CA THR A 42 -8.86 -1.03 -0.62
C THR A 42 -8.90 -0.91 0.91
N ALA A 43 -8.54 0.23 1.49
CA ALA A 43 -8.60 0.49 2.93
C ALA A 43 -10.03 0.35 3.49
N GLU A 44 -11.00 0.96 2.82
CA GLU A 44 -12.43 0.84 3.13
C GLU A 44 -12.87 -0.63 3.14
N ARG A 45 -12.50 -1.38 2.10
CA ARG A 45 -12.89 -2.78 1.95
C ARG A 45 -12.25 -3.71 2.96
N LEU A 46 -11.01 -3.44 3.36
CA LEU A 46 -10.29 -4.22 4.37
C LEU A 46 -10.81 -3.94 5.77
N GLY A 47 -11.36 -2.74 6.01
CA GLY A 47 -11.84 -2.27 7.31
C GLY A 47 -10.89 -1.25 7.89
N GLU A 48 -11.25 0.02 7.80
CA GLU A 48 -10.37 1.16 8.09
C GLU A 48 -9.81 1.19 9.51
N GLY A 49 -10.61 0.76 10.49
CA GLY A 49 -10.24 0.76 11.90
C GLY A 49 -9.42 -0.45 12.33
N ARG A 50 -9.22 -1.44 11.47
CA ARG A 50 -8.45 -2.63 11.82
C ARG A 50 -6.95 -2.32 11.85
N PRO A 51 -6.16 -2.95 12.72
CA PRO A 51 -4.71 -2.88 12.65
C PRO A 51 -4.21 -3.39 11.30
N LEU A 52 -3.32 -2.64 10.62
CA LEU A 52 -2.73 -3.10 9.35
C LEU A 52 -1.97 -4.42 9.54
N ALA A 53 -1.36 -4.58 10.71
CA ALA A 53 -0.69 -5.80 11.16
C ALA A 53 -1.55 -7.07 11.11
N SER A 54 -2.87 -6.95 11.15
CA SER A 54 -3.81 -8.08 11.12
C SER A 54 -4.40 -8.30 9.72
N VAL A 55 -3.89 -7.62 8.69
CA VAL A 55 -4.33 -7.77 7.29
C VAL A 55 -3.38 -8.73 6.60
N GLU A 56 -3.92 -9.77 6.00
CA GLU A 56 -3.13 -10.72 5.22
C GLU A 56 -3.05 -10.35 3.73
N ASP A 57 -1.96 -10.76 3.08
CA ASP A 57 -1.77 -10.58 1.63
C ASP A 57 -2.93 -11.15 0.80
N ALA A 58 -3.53 -12.26 1.25
CA ALA A 58 -4.69 -12.88 0.62
C ALA A 58 -5.92 -11.95 0.66
N GLU A 59 -6.18 -11.29 1.79
CA GLU A 59 -7.29 -10.34 1.92
C GLU A 59 -7.10 -9.13 0.99
N ILE A 60 -5.87 -8.65 0.83
CA ILE A 60 -5.53 -7.57 -0.10
C ILE A 60 -5.75 -8.02 -1.55
N GLY A 61 -5.33 -9.24 -1.89
CA GLY A 61 -5.54 -9.85 -3.20
C GLY A 61 -7.03 -9.99 -3.55
N GLU A 62 -7.84 -10.47 -2.61
CA GLU A 62 -9.29 -10.58 -2.78
C GLU A 62 -9.97 -9.22 -2.87
N ALA A 63 -9.57 -8.23 -2.05
CA ALA A 63 -10.08 -6.87 -2.16
C ALA A 63 -9.81 -6.28 -3.56
N LEU A 64 -8.61 -6.48 -4.11
CA LEU A 64 -8.28 -6.05 -5.48
C LEU A 64 -9.18 -6.73 -6.52
N LYS A 65 -9.34 -8.05 -6.46
CA LYS A 65 -10.19 -8.81 -7.40
C LYS A 65 -11.65 -8.37 -7.32
N LEU A 66 -12.18 -8.13 -6.13
CA LEU A 66 -13.56 -7.68 -5.96
C LEU A 66 -13.79 -6.27 -6.53
N LEU A 67 -12.84 -5.36 -6.29
CA LEU A 67 -12.97 -3.96 -6.71
C LEU A 67 -12.72 -3.76 -8.22
N TRP A 68 -11.75 -4.48 -8.79
CA TRP A 68 -11.28 -4.23 -10.16
C TRP A 68 -11.11 -5.48 -11.03
N GLY A 69 -11.50 -6.67 -10.58
CA GLY A 69 -11.32 -7.92 -11.33
C GLY A 69 -12.05 -7.95 -12.68
N ARG A 70 -13.07 -7.11 -12.87
CA ARG A 70 -13.78 -6.92 -14.15
C ARG A 70 -13.38 -5.65 -14.91
N SER A 71 -12.38 -4.91 -14.42
CA SER A 71 -11.92 -3.69 -15.07
C SER A 71 -11.01 -3.99 -16.27
N ALA A 72 -10.86 -3.02 -17.17
CA ALA A 72 -9.85 -3.08 -18.22
C ALA A 72 -8.45 -3.33 -17.63
N VAL A 73 -7.62 -4.07 -18.37
CA VAL A 73 -6.26 -4.48 -17.94
C VAL A 73 -5.40 -3.30 -17.50
N ASN A 74 -5.48 -2.18 -18.22
CA ASN A 74 -4.73 -0.95 -17.85
C ASN A 74 -5.16 -0.40 -16.50
N THR A 75 -6.47 -0.40 -16.21
CA THR A 75 -7.01 0.03 -14.92
C THR A 75 -6.60 -0.95 -13.82
N TRP A 76 -6.73 -2.25 -14.06
CA TRP A 76 -6.28 -3.29 -13.12
C TRP A 76 -4.81 -3.10 -12.74
N ASN A 77 -3.92 -2.97 -13.72
CA ASN A 77 -2.48 -2.80 -13.48
C ASN A 77 -2.18 -1.50 -12.73
N ALA A 78 -2.86 -0.40 -13.06
CA ALA A 78 -2.68 0.88 -12.36
C ALA A 78 -3.11 0.80 -10.89
N ARG A 79 -4.26 0.18 -10.60
CA ARG A 79 -4.80 0.05 -9.23
C ARG A 79 -3.97 -0.92 -8.39
N ARG A 80 -3.62 -2.07 -8.96
CA ARG A 80 -2.72 -3.04 -8.34
C ARG A 80 -1.34 -2.42 -8.05
N GLY A 81 -0.79 -1.65 -8.98
CA GLY A 81 0.49 -0.96 -8.76
C GLY A 81 0.47 0.04 -7.60
N ALA A 82 -0.62 0.79 -7.44
CA ALA A 82 -0.79 1.71 -6.32
C ALA A 82 -0.87 0.98 -4.97
N VAL A 83 -1.66 -0.10 -4.89
CA VAL A 83 -1.79 -0.91 -3.67
C VAL A 83 -0.48 -1.60 -3.30
N LEU A 84 0.25 -2.15 -4.28
CA LEU A 84 1.57 -2.73 -4.04
C LEU A 84 2.60 -1.70 -3.56
N SER A 85 2.53 -0.47 -4.07
CA SER A 85 3.40 0.61 -3.60
C SER A 85 3.12 0.98 -2.14
N TRP A 86 1.83 0.99 -1.75
CA TRP A 86 1.40 1.22 -0.38
C TRP A 86 1.86 0.12 0.58
N THR A 87 1.64 -1.15 0.25
CA THR A 87 2.03 -2.28 1.12
C THR A 87 3.55 -2.40 1.24
N GLY A 88 4.29 -2.20 0.16
CA GLY A 88 5.76 -2.15 0.21
C GLY A 88 6.27 -1.02 1.12
N TRP A 89 5.69 0.17 1.02
CA TRP A 89 6.02 1.31 1.89
C TRP A 89 5.71 1.04 3.37
N CYS A 90 4.65 0.29 3.67
CA CYS A 90 4.29 -0.12 5.03
C CYS A 90 5.27 -1.17 5.59
N SER A 91 5.68 -2.13 4.75
CA SER A 91 6.68 -3.15 5.09
C SER A 91 8.03 -2.53 5.47
N GLU A 92 8.51 -1.57 4.67
CA GLU A 92 9.76 -0.84 4.94
C GLU A 92 9.76 -0.10 6.29
N ARG A 93 8.58 0.28 6.80
CA ARG A 93 8.40 1.00 8.08
C ARG A 93 8.10 0.10 9.26
N GLY A 94 8.00 -1.21 9.04
CA GLY A 94 7.68 -2.17 10.09
C GLY A 94 6.26 -2.02 10.63
N TYR A 95 5.31 -1.56 9.80
CA TYR A 95 3.88 -1.57 10.14
C TYR A 95 3.23 -2.94 10.00
N GLU A 96 4.00 -3.94 9.55
CA GLU A 96 3.60 -5.34 9.62
C GLU A 96 3.60 -5.82 11.08
N GLY A 97 2.65 -6.70 11.40
CA GLY A 97 2.47 -7.18 12.76
C GLY A 97 3.68 -7.89 13.35
N PRO A 98 3.74 -8.04 14.68
CA PRO A 98 4.86 -8.67 15.39
C PRO A 98 5.10 -10.15 15.04
N THR A 99 4.25 -10.77 14.21
CA THR A 99 4.39 -12.16 13.74
C THR A 99 5.23 -12.28 12.47
N SER A 100 5.43 -11.22 11.67
CA SER A 100 6.27 -11.29 10.48
C SER A 100 7.70 -10.84 10.78
N ARG A 101 8.53 -11.70 11.39
CA ARG A 101 9.99 -11.48 11.44
C ARG A 101 10.77 -12.80 11.42
N PRO A 102 11.97 -12.88 10.80
CA PRO A 102 12.47 -12.20 9.60
C PRO A 102 12.89 -13.25 8.56
N GLY A 103 12.12 -13.40 7.48
CA GLY A 103 12.48 -14.27 6.37
C GLY A 103 12.28 -13.53 5.07
N ARG A 104 13.27 -12.72 4.67
CA ARG A 104 13.46 -12.13 3.33
C ARG A 104 12.27 -12.35 2.37
N SER A 105 11.22 -11.54 2.46
CA SER A 105 10.31 -11.42 1.33
C SER A 105 11.04 -10.58 0.28
N GLY A 106 11.66 -11.27 -0.66
CA GLY A 106 12.33 -10.67 -1.80
C GLY A 106 11.33 -9.97 -2.71
N TRP A 107 10.89 -8.77 -2.34
CA TRP A 107 10.24 -7.83 -3.25
C TRP A 107 11.03 -6.53 -3.26
N ARG A 108 12.30 -6.62 -3.67
CA ARG A 108 13.04 -5.45 -4.14
C ARG A 108 12.48 -5.04 -5.49
N TYR A 109 11.35 -4.35 -5.50
CA TYR A 109 11.10 -3.43 -6.61
C TYR A 109 12.01 -2.22 -6.38
N ARG A 110 13.14 -2.23 -7.10
CA ARG A 110 13.82 -0.99 -7.48
C ARG A 110 12.73 -0.10 -8.05
N THR A 111 12.33 0.94 -7.33
CA THR A 111 11.40 1.96 -7.83
C THR A 111 11.85 2.35 -9.23
N PRO A 112 10.97 2.35 -10.25
CA PRO A 112 11.29 3.02 -11.48
C PRO A 112 11.50 4.48 -11.09
N ARG A 113 12.74 4.98 -11.18
CA ARG A 113 12.97 6.42 -11.18
C ARG A 113 11.98 7.02 -12.19
N PRO A 114 11.26 8.10 -11.85
CA PRO A 114 10.38 8.74 -12.81
C PRO A 114 11.17 8.97 -14.09
N ARG A 115 10.63 8.46 -15.22
CA ARG A 115 11.24 8.71 -16.53
C ARG A 115 11.44 10.22 -16.65
N PRO A 116 12.65 10.72 -16.95
CA PRO A 116 12.78 12.14 -17.26
C PRO A 116 11.83 12.44 -18.41
N ALA A 117 11.07 13.53 -18.28
CA ALA A 117 10.13 13.98 -19.28
C ALA A 117 10.85 14.01 -20.64
N ARG A 118 10.34 13.23 -21.60
CA ARG A 118 10.83 13.23 -22.97
C ARG A 118 10.56 14.63 -23.52
N ARG A 119 11.60 15.48 -23.55
CA ARG A 119 11.59 16.78 -24.23
C ARG A 119 11.34 16.50 -25.71
N TRP A 120 10.15 16.82 -26.18
CA TRP A 120 9.88 16.87 -27.62
C TRP A 120 10.64 18.08 -28.21
N PRO A 121 11.38 17.92 -29.32
CA PRO A 121 11.92 19.07 -30.02
C PRO A 121 10.76 19.84 -30.67
N SER A 122 10.64 21.12 -30.31
CA SER A 122 9.95 22.10 -31.14
C SER A 122 10.83 22.34 -32.36
N THR A 123 10.44 21.78 -33.50
CA THR A 123 11.00 22.20 -34.78
C THR A 123 10.12 23.34 -35.29
N GLY A 124 10.74 24.50 -35.50
CA GLY A 124 10.14 25.66 -36.14
C GLY A 124 10.05 25.55 -37.65
#